data_AF-A0A2P7Z7K7-F1
#
_entry.id   AF-A0A2P7Z7K7-F1
#
_cell.length_a   1.000
_cell.length_b   1.000
_cell.length_c   1.000
_cell.angle_alpha   90.00
_cell.angle_beta   90.00
_cell.angle_gamma   90.00
#
_symmetry.space_group_name_H-M   'P 1'
#
loop_
_entity.id
_entity.type
_entity.pdbx_description
1 polymer ?
#
loop_
_entity_poly.entity_id
_entity_poly.type
_entity_poly.pdbx_seq_one_letter_code
_entity_poly.pdbx_strand_id
1 'polypeptide(L)'
;MTGSSPRIYKRPLAHTEHPDEYCIGGLAPVYLGDVLAGRYKIFRKLGHGSQSTVWLARDLRCSKCVAVKVPTAVDCHVLEPSHHPNTSSLLDRFVLESPNGKHECIVLEPLGRTLRAVIDQSLEIKFGSDDSGEYYARYNPHHWTIALARDFCRQVIIALDSLHSQGTAHRDVQPGNIAMALSYDIDSRSMDEIQQEGAWYSDLVPSDETDDWDAKNLKALGEDIAWVQRLDEKPLDPTEIQYTVRASPLHDEIVFDDSQPFRAVLFDFGFSRRFEDCDHPLTQVDNYRPPEAILPTTVT
;
A
#
# COMPACT_ATOMS: atom_id res chain seq x y z
N MET A 1 6.29 -32.68 -24.72
CA MET A 1 5.58 -31.44 -25.06
C MET A 1 5.27 -30.72 -23.75
N THR A 2 6.14 -29.81 -23.34
CA THR A 2 5.95 -28.98 -22.15
C THR A 2 4.88 -27.95 -22.50
N GLY A 3 3.64 -28.21 -22.08
CA GLY A 3 2.54 -27.27 -22.24
C GLY A 3 2.85 -26.02 -21.44
N SER A 4 3.33 -24.97 -22.11
CA SER A 4 3.46 -23.64 -21.53
C SER A 4 2.09 -23.23 -21.01
N SER A 5 2.00 -22.86 -19.74
CA SER A 5 0.79 -22.30 -19.17
C SER A 5 0.28 -21.16 -20.09
N PRO A 6 -1.03 -21.12 -20.35
CA PRO A 6 -1.64 -20.10 -21.21
C PRO A 6 -1.27 -18.72 -20.69
N ARG A 7 -0.63 -17.91 -21.54
CA ARG A 7 -0.20 -16.56 -21.16
C ARG A 7 -1.41 -15.65 -21.03
N ILE A 8 -1.47 -14.96 -19.90
CA ILE A 8 -2.51 -13.98 -19.57
C ILE A 8 -1.99 -12.61 -20.02
N TYR A 9 -2.80 -11.81 -20.75
CA TYR A 9 -2.40 -10.43 -21.07
C TYR A 9 -3.60 -9.53 -21.36
N LYS A 10 -3.68 -8.36 -20.71
CA LYS A 10 -4.03 -7.08 -21.34
C LYS A 10 -3.63 -5.88 -20.46
N ARG A 11 -3.45 -4.71 -21.09
CA ARG A 11 -2.88 -3.45 -20.56
C ARG A 11 -3.05 -3.36 -19.03
N PRO A 12 -1.98 -3.53 -18.23
CA PRO A 12 -2.07 -3.26 -16.81
C PRO A 12 -2.53 -1.80 -16.67
N LEU A 13 -3.57 -1.58 -15.87
CA LEU A 13 -3.83 -0.23 -15.40
C LEU A 13 -2.55 0.24 -14.73
N ALA A 14 -2.16 1.50 -14.95
CA ALA A 14 -1.02 2.04 -14.24
C ALA A 14 -1.22 1.81 -12.73
N HIS A 15 -0.18 1.33 -12.05
CA HIS A 15 -0.22 1.03 -10.61
C HIS A 15 -1.05 -0.21 -10.19
N THR A 16 -1.14 -1.23 -11.05
CA THR A 16 -1.52 -2.61 -10.65
C THR A 16 -0.34 -3.57 -10.79
N GLU A 17 -0.34 -4.64 -10.00
CA GLU A 17 0.52 -5.81 -10.14
C GLU A 17 0.25 -6.55 -11.46
N HIS A 18 1.21 -7.37 -11.88
CA HIS A 18 1.05 -8.20 -13.06
C HIS A 18 0.24 -9.47 -12.73
N PRO A 19 -0.74 -9.87 -13.56
CA PRO A 19 -1.53 -11.09 -13.33
C PRO A 19 -0.69 -12.37 -13.15
N ASP A 20 0.46 -12.47 -13.81
CA ASP A 20 1.38 -13.61 -13.67
C ASP A 20 1.97 -13.76 -12.24
N GLU A 21 1.89 -12.72 -11.41
CA GLU A 21 2.31 -12.79 -10.00
C GLU A 21 1.32 -13.61 -9.15
N TYR A 22 0.10 -13.87 -9.65
CA TYR A 22 -0.90 -14.74 -9.03
C TYR A 22 -0.70 -16.20 -9.45
N CYS A 23 0.36 -16.81 -8.94
CA CYS A 23 0.68 -18.22 -9.15
C CYS A 23 0.95 -18.93 -7.81
N ILE A 24 1.15 -20.24 -7.83
CA ILE A 24 1.53 -21.02 -6.64
C ILE A 24 2.82 -20.43 -6.04
N GLY A 25 2.76 -20.07 -4.75
CA GLY A 25 3.83 -19.35 -4.03
C GLY A 25 3.78 -17.82 -4.17
N GLY A 26 3.02 -17.29 -5.13
CA GLY A 26 2.89 -15.87 -5.45
C GLY A 26 1.81 -15.16 -4.62
N LEU A 27 1.20 -14.13 -5.21
CA LEU A 27 0.18 -13.28 -4.57
C LEU A 27 -1.13 -14.04 -4.35
N ALA A 28 -1.85 -13.76 -3.26
CA ALA A 28 -3.20 -14.31 -3.05
C ALA A 28 -4.22 -13.54 -3.92
N PRO A 29 -5.13 -14.22 -4.64
CA PRO A 29 -6.28 -13.54 -5.23
C PRO A 29 -7.18 -12.99 -4.12
N VAL A 30 -7.39 -11.67 -4.12
CA VAL A 30 -8.26 -10.95 -3.18
C VAL A 30 -9.14 -9.99 -3.97
N TYR A 31 -10.43 -10.02 -3.68
CA TYR A 31 -11.46 -9.28 -4.41
C TYR A 31 -12.18 -8.27 -3.51
N LEU A 32 -12.77 -7.26 -4.14
CA LEU A 32 -13.64 -6.33 -3.42
C LEU A 32 -14.89 -7.07 -2.96
N GLY A 33 -15.31 -6.82 -1.72
CA GLY A 33 -16.41 -7.53 -1.07
C GLY A 33 -15.98 -8.75 -0.26
N ASP A 34 -14.78 -9.29 -0.49
CA ASP A 34 -14.27 -10.45 0.25
C ASP A 34 -14.28 -10.20 1.76
N VAL A 35 -14.68 -11.22 2.52
CA VAL A 35 -14.62 -11.19 3.99
C VAL A 35 -13.49 -12.11 4.46
N LEU A 36 -12.29 -11.55 4.61
CA LEU A 36 -11.12 -12.31 5.03
C LEU A 36 -11.24 -12.70 6.51
N ALA A 37 -10.85 -13.93 6.82
CA ALA A 37 -10.96 -14.53 8.16
C ALA A 37 -12.37 -14.38 8.80
N GLY A 38 -13.42 -14.29 7.98
CA GLY A 38 -14.80 -14.07 8.45
C GLY A 38 -15.00 -12.75 9.20
N ARG A 39 -14.08 -11.78 9.06
CA ARG A 39 -14.05 -10.55 9.87
C ARG A 39 -13.73 -9.29 9.08
N TYR A 40 -12.82 -9.35 8.13
CA TYR A 40 -12.30 -8.15 7.45
C TYR A 40 -12.93 -8.02 6.07
N LYS A 41 -13.96 -7.16 5.96
CA LYS A 41 -14.61 -6.91 4.67
C LYS A 41 -13.74 -5.98 3.82
N ILE A 42 -13.16 -6.49 2.75
CA ILE A 42 -12.34 -5.74 1.79
C ILE A 42 -13.23 -4.81 0.97
N PHE A 43 -12.83 -3.54 0.87
CA PHE A 43 -13.62 -2.57 0.10
C PHE A 43 -12.79 -1.59 -0.73
N ARG A 44 -11.47 -1.48 -0.51
CA ARG A 44 -10.58 -0.63 -1.32
C ARG A 44 -9.18 -1.20 -1.37
N LYS A 45 -8.48 -1.08 -2.50
CA LYS A 45 -7.05 -1.40 -2.58
C LYS A 45 -6.21 -0.16 -2.27
N LEU A 46 -5.30 -0.27 -1.31
CA LEU A 46 -4.42 0.83 -0.91
C LEU A 46 -3.08 0.83 -1.66
N GLY A 47 -2.59 -0.35 -2.02
CA GLY A 47 -1.27 -0.48 -2.62
C GLY A 47 -0.93 -1.92 -2.99
N HIS A 48 0.18 -2.07 -3.70
CA HIS A 48 0.85 -3.34 -3.91
C HIS A 48 2.35 -3.10 -3.98
N GLY A 49 3.12 -4.16 -3.74
CA GLY A 49 4.54 -4.21 -3.98
C GLY A 49 4.93 -5.63 -4.39
N SER A 50 6.20 -5.84 -4.70
CA SER A 50 6.71 -7.10 -5.24
C SER A 50 6.39 -8.38 -4.45
N GLN A 51 6.00 -8.26 -3.17
CA GLN A 51 5.77 -9.39 -2.27
C GLN A 51 4.45 -9.30 -1.49
N SER A 52 3.57 -8.36 -1.81
CA SER A 52 2.30 -8.22 -1.08
C SER A 52 1.32 -7.27 -1.76
N THR A 53 0.03 -7.49 -1.50
CA THR A 53 -1.00 -6.47 -1.73
C THR A 53 -1.48 -5.90 -0.39
N VAL A 54 -1.97 -4.65 -0.40
CA VAL A 54 -2.49 -3.98 0.80
C VAL A 54 -3.89 -3.45 0.50
N TRP A 55 -4.83 -3.81 1.37
CA TRP A 55 -6.26 -3.53 1.21
C TRP A 55 -6.81 -2.82 2.42
N LEU A 56 -7.68 -1.85 2.20
CA LEU A 56 -8.52 -1.28 3.24
C LEU A 56 -9.71 -2.22 3.46
N ALA A 57 -9.95 -2.51 4.73
CA ALA A 57 -11.04 -3.36 5.15
C ALA A 57 -11.82 -2.74 6.30
N ARG A 58 -13.10 -3.12 6.43
CA ARG A 58 -13.88 -2.87 7.63
C ARG A 58 -13.80 -4.10 8.53
N ASP A 59 -13.33 -3.92 9.75
CA ASP A 59 -13.43 -4.93 10.80
C ASP A 59 -14.88 -5.04 11.25
N LEU A 60 -15.55 -6.14 10.89
CA LEU A 60 -16.96 -6.37 11.18
C LEU A 60 -17.27 -6.58 12.68
N ARG A 61 -16.26 -6.76 13.54
CA ARG A 61 -16.47 -6.91 14.99
C ARG A 61 -16.59 -5.58 15.72
N CYS A 62 -15.83 -4.58 15.30
CA CYS A 62 -15.76 -3.28 15.97
C CYS A 62 -16.08 -2.10 15.07
N SER A 63 -16.42 -2.35 13.80
CA SER A 63 -16.74 -1.38 12.76
C SER A 63 -15.62 -0.37 12.46
N LYS A 64 -14.37 -0.71 12.74
CA LYS A 64 -13.20 0.12 12.44
C LYS A 64 -12.60 -0.19 11.07
N CYS A 65 -12.04 0.82 10.43
CA CYS A 65 -11.22 0.67 9.24
C CYS A 65 -9.83 0.18 9.61
N VAL A 66 -9.32 -0.80 8.85
CA VAL A 66 -7.99 -1.39 9.03
C VAL A 66 -7.32 -1.62 7.68
N ALA A 67 -5.99 -1.60 7.65
CA ALA A 67 -5.21 -1.98 6.49
C ALA A 67 -4.78 -3.44 6.61
N VAL A 68 -5.22 -4.29 5.69
CA VAL A 68 -4.85 -5.72 5.61
C VAL A 68 -3.75 -5.87 4.57
N LYS A 69 -2.54 -6.24 5.03
CA LYS A 69 -1.43 -6.60 4.14
C LYS A 69 -1.44 -8.11 3.93
N VAL A 70 -1.55 -8.52 2.66
CA VAL A 70 -1.60 -9.90 2.22
C VAL A 70 -0.30 -10.21 1.46
N PRO A 71 0.68 -10.86 2.09
CA PRO A 71 1.95 -11.19 1.47
C PRO A 71 1.81 -12.34 0.46
N THR A 72 2.86 -12.60 -0.32
CA THR A 72 2.97 -13.83 -1.12
C THR A 72 3.01 -15.07 -0.21
N ALA A 73 2.77 -16.25 -0.78
CA ALA A 73 2.75 -17.51 -0.01
C ALA A 73 4.15 -18.06 0.34
N VAL A 74 5.23 -17.37 -0.05
CA VAL A 74 6.62 -17.69 0.35
C VAL A 74 7.04 -16.86 1.55
N ASP A 75 7.62 -17.54 2.56
CA ASP A 75 8.02 -17.04 3.89
C ASP A 75 8.20 -15.52 4.00
N CYS A 76 7.18 -14.86 4.53
CA CYS A 76 7.26 -13.48 4.98
C CYS A 76 7.48 -13.44 6.49
N HIS A 77 8.74 -13.41 6.94
CA HIS A 77 9.01 -13.07 8.33
C HIS A 77 8.65 -11.60 8.57
N VAL A 78 7.44 -11.36 9.08
CA VAL A 78 7.02 -10.02 9.50
C VAL A 78 7.38 -9.86 10.98
N LEU A 79 8.51 -9.18 11.24
CA LEU A 79 8.78 -8.70 12.60
C LEU A 79 7.70 -7.72 13.03
N GLU A 80 7.32 -7.81 14.29
CA GLU A 80 6.36 -6.88 14.87
C GLU A 80 6.96 -5.47 14.92
N PRO A 81 6.23 -4.45 14.44
CA PRO A 81 6.62 -3.07 14.64
C PRO A 81 6.80 -2.80 16.14
N SER A 82 7.71 -1.89 16.50
CA SER A 82 7.76 -1.40 17.87
C SER A 82 6.42 -0.78 18.26
N HIS A 83 6.02 -0.88 19.53
CA HIS A 83 4.92 -0.07 20.07
C HIS A 83 5.37 1.37 20.27
N HIS A 84 5.48 2.13 19.16
CA HIS A 84 5.88 3.52 19.17
C HIS A 84 4.93 4.35 18.28
N PRO A 85 4.53 5.58 18.67
CA PRO A 85 3.59 6.39 17.89
C PRO A 85 4.02 6.66 16.44
N ASN A 86 5.33 6.71 16.19
CA ASN A 86 5.92 6.93 14.85
C ASN A 86 6.24 5.63 14.08
N THR A 87 5.77 4.46 14.53
CA THR A 87 5.84 3.20 13.78
C THR A 87 4.43 2.62 13.61
N SER A 88 4.16 1.96 12.48
CA SER A 88 2.81 1.44 12.22
C SER A 88 2.39 0.42 13.28
N SER A 89 1.15 0.50 13.75
CA SER A 89 0.63 -0.39 14.78
C SER A 89 0.13 -1.71 14.17
N LEU A 90 0.61 -2.84 14.69
CA LEU A 90 0.03 -4.15 14.42
C LEU A 90 -1.22 -4.34 15.27
N LEU A 91 -2.34 -4.64 14.62
CA LEU A 91 -3.66 -4.80 15.24
C LEU A 91 -4.10 -6.26 15.34
N ASP A 92 -3.78 -7.08 14.33
CA ASP A 92 -4.11 -8.51 14.31
C ASP A 92 -3.25 -9.28 13.29
N ARG A 93 -3.29 -10.61 13.36
CA ARG A 93 -2.65 -11.54 12.41
C ARG A 93 -3.60 -12.70 12.11
N PHE A 94 -3.60 -13.16 10.86
CA PHE A 94 -4.33 -14.36 10.47
C PHE A 94 -3.69 -15.04 9.26
N VAL A 95 -4.01 -16.31 9.05
CA VAL A 95 -3.58 -17.04 7.86
C VAL A 95 -4.74 -17.07 6.85
N LEU A 96 -4.49 -16.61 5.64
CA LEU A 96 -5.39 -16.77 4.50
C LEU A 96 -4.94 -17.98 3.69
N GLU A 97 -5.84 -18.95 3.48
CA GLU A 97 -5.62 -20.05 2.55
C GLU A 97 -6.18 -19.68 1.18
N SER A 98 -5.36 -19.80 0.14
CA SER A 98 -5.74 -19.53 -1.25
C SER A 98 -5.23 -20.63 -2.18
N PRO A 99 -5.66 -20.67 -3.45
CA PRO A 99 -5.08 -21.57 -4.46
C PRO A 99 -3.56 -21.39 -4.63
N ASN A 100 -3.04 -20.22 -4.28
CA ASN A 100 -1.63 -19.87 -4.41
C ASN A 100 -0.80 -20.24 -3.17
N GLY A 101 -1.44 -20.66 -2.08
CA GLY A 101 -0.77 -21.15 -0.86
C GLY A 101 -1.33 -20.55 0.43
N LYS A 102 -0.51 -20.56 1.47
CA LYS A 102 -0.84 -19.97 2.78
C LYS A 102 -0.17 -18.61 2.92
N HIS A 103 -0.95 -17.61 3.29
CA HIS A 103 -0.48 -16.23 3.38
C HIS A 103 -0.61 -15.75 4.83
N GLU A 104 0.49 -15.35 5.46
CA GLU A 104 0.49 -14.80 6.82
C GLU A 104 0.12 -13.32 6.81
N CYS A 105 -1.18 -13.05 6.78
CA CYS A 105 -1.73 -11.70 6.72
C CYS A 105 -1.52 -10.96 8.04
N ILE A 106 -1.24 -9.66 7.92
CA ILE A 106 -1.17 -8.74 9.06
C ILE A 106 -2.19 -7.62 8.89
N VAL A 107 -2.76 -7.18 10.01
CA VAL A 107 -3.74 -6.12 10.08
C VAL A 107 -3.10 -4.93 10.78
N LEU A 108 -3.10 -3.77 10.13
CA LEU A 108 -2.41 -2.55 10.54
C LEU A 108 -3.39 -1.38 10.67
N GLU A 109 -2.97 -0.31 11.33
CA GLU A 109 -3.67 0.97 11.26
C GLU A 109 -3.69 1.51 9.81
N PRO A 110 -4.81 2.09 9.34
CA PRO A 110 -4.84 2.79 8.05
C PRO A 110 -3.93 4.02 8.08
N LEU A 111 -3.17 4.21 7.00
CA LEU A 111 -2.28 5.35 6.82
C LEU A 111 -2.67 6.14 5.58
N GLY A 112 -2.39 7.45 5.61
CA GLY A 112 -2.60 8.35 4.49
C GLY A 112 -1.45 8.32 3.49
N ARG A 113 -1.19 9.47 2.88
CA ARG A 113 -0.20 9.61 1.81
C ARG A 113 1.22 9.31 2.31
N THR A 114 2.02 8.70 1.44
CA THR A 114 3.45 8.49 1.68
C THR A 114 4.26 9.76 1.47
N LEU A 115 5.41 9.85 2.11
CA LEU A 115 6.37 10.93 1.91
C LEU A 115 6.83 10.99 0.44
N ARG A 116 6.96 9.84 -0.23
CA ARG A 116 7.19 9.75 -1.68
C ARG A 116 6.11 10.53 -2.45
N ALA A 117 4.83 10.26 -2.20
CA ALA A 117 3.74 10.92 -2.90
C ALA A 117 3.69 12.43 -2.64
N VAL A 118 4.13 12.89 -1.46
CA VAL A 118 4.25 14.32 -1.14
C VAL A 118 5.39 14.97 -1.92
N ILE A 119 6.56 14.33 -1.97
CA ILE A 119 7.73 14.81 -2.71
C ILE A 119 7.42 14.85 -4.21
N ASP A 120 6.88 13.77 -4.77
CA ASP A 120 6.61 13.66 -6.21
C ASP A 120 5.59 14.73 -6.65
N GLN A 121 4.47 14.89 -5.92
CA GLN A 121 3.50 15.95 -6.20
C GLN A 121 4.15 17.35 -6.14
N SER A 122 5.02 17.59 -5.16
CA SER A 122 5.72 18.87 -5.03
C SER A 122 6.67 19.14 -6.21
N LEU A 123 7.33 18.09 -6.72
CA LEU A 123 8.22 18.18 -7.89
C LEU A 123 7.43 18.38 -9.19
N GLU A 124 6.31 17.69 -9.36
CA GLU A 124 5.40 17.87 -10.49
C GLU A 124 4.87 19.31 -10.55
N ILE A 125 4.44 19.89 -9.42
CA ILE A 125 4.01 21.30 -9.36
C ILE A 125 5.16 22.24 -9.74
N LYS A 126 6.39 21.95 -9.29
CA LYS A 126 7.56 22.83 -9.48
C LYS A 126 8.15 22.77 -10.89
N PHE A 127 8.08 21.61 -11.54
CA PHE A 127 8.77 21.33 -12.80
C PHE A 127 7.84 20.87 -13.94
N GLY A 128 6.53 20.82 -13.70
CA GLY A 128 5.51 20.56 -14.71
C GLY A 128 5.63 21.55 -15.89
N SER A 129 5.66 21.01 -17.10
CA SER A 129 6.12 21.68 -18.32
C SER A 129 5.05 22.51 -19.05
N ASP A 130 3.88 22.70 -18.46
CA ASP A 130 2.75 23.42 -19.04
C ASP A 130 2.50 24.76 -18.34
N ASP A 131 1.87 25.73 -19.05
CA ASP A 131 1.42 27.03 -18.51
C ASP A 131 0.53 26.91 -17.25
N SER A 132 0.11 25.69 -16.90
CA SER A 132 -0.61 25.36 -15.67
C SER A 132 0.29 25.31 -14.43
N GLY A 133 1.60 25.08 -14.56
CA GLY A 133 2.54 25.09 -13.42
C GLY A 133 2.59 26.44 -12.70
N GLU A 134 2.46 27.54 -13.44
CA GLU A 134 2.39 28.90 -12.87
C GLU A 134 1.01 29.22 -12.25
N TYR A 135 -0.05 28.52 -12.68
CA TYR A 135 -1.39 28.59 -12.09
C TYR A 135 -1.47 27.75 -10.81
N TYR A 136 -1.01 26.50 -10.84
CA TYR A 136 -0.97 25.60 -9.68
C TYR A 136 -0.02 26.09 -8.58
N ALA A 137 1.13 26.66 -8.94
CA ALA A 137 2.02 27.30 -7.96
C ALA A 137 1.37 28.52 -7.26
N ARG A 138 0.37 29.16 -7.88
CA ARG A 138 -0.31 30.35 -7.36
C ARG A 138 -1.52 30.03 -6.47
N TYR A 139 -2.15 28.86 -6.65
CA TYR A 139 -3.33 28.44 -5.90
C TYR A 139 -3.09 27.26 -4.95
N ASN A 140 -1.91 26.65 -4.99
CA ASN A 140 -1.59 25.48 -4.18
C ASN A 140 -0.30 25.72 -3.36
N PRO A 141 -0.38 26.35 -2.17
CA PRO A 141 0.78 26.70 -1.34
C PRO A 141 1.38 25.49 -0.60
N HIS A 142 1.19 24.26 -1.09
CA HIS A 142 1.67 23.01 -0.48
C HIS A 142 3.13 22.74 -0.84
N HIS A 143 4.00 23.66 -0.45
CA HIS A 143 5.42 23.58 -0.76
C HIS A 143 6.09 22.51 0.12
N TRP A 144 6.89 21.64 -0.49
CA TRP A 144 7.93 20.90 0.22
C TRP A 144 8.91 21.91 0.87
N THR A 145 8.71 22.22 2.17
CA THR A 145 9.54 23.18 2.91
C THR A 145 10.69 22.48 3.65
N ILE A 146 11.73 23.24 4.00
CA ILE A 146 12.80 22.77 4.90
C ILE A 146 12.23 22.43 6.28
N ALA A 147 11.21 23.15 6.74
CA ALA A 147 10.55 22.88 8.02
C ALA A 147 9.83 21.53 8.00
N LEU A 148 9.03 21.27 6.96
CA LEU A 148 8.36 20.00 6.75
C LEU A 148 9.36 18.84 6.65
N ALA A 149 10.42 19.00 5.86
CA ALA A 149 11.48 18.00 5.75
C ALA A 149 12.15 17.72 7.10
N ARG A 150 12.40 18.77 7.91
CA ARG A 150 12.97 18.64 9.26
C ARG A 150 12.04 17.85 10.17
N ASP A 151 10.73 18.09 10.12
CA ASP A 151 9.77 17.38 10.95
C ASP A 151 9.61 15.91 10.57
N PHE A 152 9.62 15.58 9.28
CA PHE A 152 9.70 14.19 8.83
C PHE A 152 10.98 13.52 9.34
N CYS A 153 12.15 14.14 9.12
CA CYS A 153 13.43 13.59 9.59
C CYS A 153 13.44 13.37 11.10
N ARG A 154 12.96 14.34 11.88
CA ARG A 154 12.89 14.23 13.34
C ARG A 154 12.03 13.03 13.77
N GLN A 155 10.84 12.88 13.20
CA GLN A 155 9.93 11.78 13.55
C GLN A 155 10.45 10.41 13.11
N VAL A 156 11.08 10.32 11.94
CA VAL A 156 11.74 9.10 11.45
C VAL A 156 12.89 8.69 12.36
N ILE A 157 13.73 9.63 12.79
CA ILE A 157 14.83 9.34 13.73
C ILE A 157 14.29 8.81 15.06
N ILE A 158 13.20 9.38 15.59
CA ILE A 158 12.56 8.89 16.81
C ILE A 158 12.01 7.46 16.62
N ALA A 159 11.38 7.17 15.48
CA ALA A 159 10.90 5.82 15.16
C ALA A 159 12.06 4.82 15.09
N LEU A 160 13.16 5.19 14.44
CA LEU A 160 14.35 4.35 14.31
C LEU A 160 15.05 4.13 15.66
N ASP A 161 15.17 5.16 16.50
CA ASP A 161 15.72 5.05 17.84
C ASP A 161 14.94 4.04 18.68
N SER A 162 13.60 4.09 18.61
CA SER A 162 12.72 3.11 19.26
C SER A 162 13.01 1.68 18.75
N LEU A 163 13.09 1.45 17.43
CA LEU A 163 13.40 0.13 16.86
C LEU A 163 14.80 -0.36 17.26
N HIS A 164 15.79 0.52 17.19
CA HIS A 164 17.18 0.22 17.49
C HIS A 164 17.38 -0.09 18.98
N SER A 165 16.66 0.60 19.87
CA SER A 165 16.66 0.30 21.31
C SER A 165 16.18 -1.12 21.62
N GLN A 166 15.39 -1.71 20.71
CA GLN A 166 14.90 -3.08 20.79
C GLN A 166 15.78 -4.07 20.00
N GLY A 167 16.90 -3.62 19.43
CA GLY A 167 17.81 -4.46 18.66
C GLY A 167 17.29 -4.85 17.27
N THR A 168 16.39 -4.06 16.67
CA THR A 168 15.80 -4.33 15.36
C THR A 168 16.22 -3.28 14.34
N ALA A 169 16.74 -3.70 13.19
CA ALA A 169 16.97 -2.85 12.04
C ALA A 169 15.74 -2.86 11.11
N HIS A 170 15.29 -1.68 10.66
CA HIS A 170 14.20 -1.59 9.67
C HIS A 170 14.60 -2.15 8.30
N ARG A 171 15.84 -1.85 7.88
CA ARG A 171 16.49 -2.28 6.63
C ARG A 171 15.90 -1.76 5.33
N ASP A 172 14.72 -1.15 5.33
CA ASP A 172 14.12 -0.55 4.13
C ASP A 172 13.59 0.88 4.36
N VAL A 173 14.46 1.76 4.88
CA VAL A 173 14.06 3.15 5.20
C VAL A 173 14.13 4.01 3.95
N GLN A 174 12.97 4.39 3.44
CA GLN A 174 12.84 5.21 2.24
C GLN A 174 11.55 6.03 2.24
N PRO A 175 11.42 7.10 1.42
CA PRO A 175 10.20 7.91 1.37
C PRO A 175 8.92 7.12 1.06
N GLY A 176 9.02 5.98 0.38
CA GLY A 176 7.88 5.09 0.12
C GLY A 176 7.34 4.40 1.38
N ASN A 177 8.21 4.17 2.38
CA ASN A 177 7.90 3.46 3.62
C ASN A 177 7.70 4.42 4.82
N ILE A 178 7.47 5.70 4.53
CA ILE A 178 7.09 6.72 5.51
C ILE A 178 5.75 7.27 5.06
N ALA A 179 4.73 7.16 5.90
CA ALA A 179 3.40 7.69 5.62
C ALA A 179 2.92 8.61 6.74
N MET A 180 1.91 9.43 6.44
CA MET A 180 1.24 10.23 7.46
C MET A 180 0.12 9.40 8.10
N ALA A 181 -0.06 9.55 9.41
CA ALA A 181 -1.30 9.15 10.04
C ALA A 181 -2.45 10.03 9.52
N LEU A 182 -3.66 9.46 9.46
CA LEU A 182 -4.85 10.20 9.07
C LEU A 182 -5.17 11.30 10.11
N SER A 183 -5.49 12.48 9.62
CA SER A 183 -5.91 13.64 10.42
C SER A 183 -7.41 13.62 10.78
N TYR A 184 -8.18 12.78 10.10
CA TYR A 184 -9.63 12.63 10.26
C TYR A 184 -10.01 11.25 10.81
N ASP A 185 -11.19 11.17 11.40
CA ASP A 185 -11.77 9.91 11.86
C ASP A 185 -12.36 9.13 10.68
N ILE A 186 -11.55 8.25 10.09
CA ILE A 186 -11.98 7.37 9.00
C ILE A 186 -13.08 6.40 9.43
N ASP A 187 -13.16 6.03 10.73
CA ASP A 187 -14.14 5.07 11.22
C ASP A 187 -15.56 5.65 11.16
N SER A 188 -15.69 6.97 11.27
CA SER A 188 -16.97 7.70 11.21
C SER A 188 -17.64 7.68 9.84
N ARG A 189 -16.91 7.30 8.79
CA ARG A 189 -17.36 7.37 7.40
C ARG A 189 -17.82 6.02 6.89
N SER A 190 -18.74 6.01 5.94
CA SER A 190 -19.19 4.80 5.25
C SER A 190 -18.14 4.29 4.25
N MET A 191 -18.23 3.01 3.86
CA MET A 191 -17.34 2.44 2.83
C MET A 191 -17.54 3.13 1.47
N ASP A 192 -18.77 3.54 1.13
CA ASP A 192 -19.09 4.28 -0.10
C ASP A 192 -18.41 5.65 -0.12
N GLU A 193 -18.52 6.42 0.97
CA GLU A 193 -17.90 7.75 1.07
C GLU A 193 -16.38 7.66 0.90
N ILE A 194 -15.74 6.70 1.59
CA ILE A 194 -14.29 6.51 1.49
C ILE A 194 -13.90 6.09 0.07
N GLN A 195 -14.67 5.20 -0.57
CA GLN A 195 -14.35 4.72 -1.92
C GLN A 195 -14.42 5.85 -2.97
N GLN A 196 -15.33 6.79 -2.80
CA GLN A 196 -15.55 7.89 -3.75
C GLN A 196 -14.48 8.99 -3.69
N GLU A 197 -13.74 9.13 -2.60
CA GLU A 197 -12.71 10.19 -2.46
C GLU A 197 -11.54 10.10 -3.44
N GLY A 198 -11.29 8.92 -4.00
CA GLY A 198 -10.21 8.68 -4.96
C GLY A 198 -10.65 8.68 -6.42
N ALA A 199 -11.94 8.85 -6.71
CA ALA A 199 -12.46 8.84 -8.06
C ALA A 199 -12.23 10.21 -8.71
N TRP A 200 -11.23 10.31 -9.59
CA TRP A 200 -10.87 11.54 -10.31
C TRP A 200 -11.93 12.04 -11.32
N TYR A 201 -13.15 11.48 -11.30
CA TYR A 201 -14.25 11.90 -12.17
C TYR A 201 -15.57 11.99 -11.38
N SER A 202 -16.13 13.19 -11.37
CA SER A 202 -17.32 13.63 -10.65
C SER A 202 -18.66 13.16 -11.21
N ASP A 203 -18.69 12.17 -12.11
CA ASP A 203 -19.91 11.81 -12.85
C ASP A 203 -20.57 10.49 -12.38
N LEU A 204 -20.22 10.00 -11.19
CA LEU A 204 -20.87 8.85 -10.58
C LEU A 204 -22.22 9.24 -9.96
N VAL A 205 -23.25 9.34 -10.82
CA VAL A 205 -24.65 9.32 -10.37
C VAL A 205 -24.93 7.94 -9.75
N PRO A 206 -25.41 7.85 -8.50
CA PRO A 206 -25.86 6.58 -7.94
C PRO A 206 -27.03 6.06 -8.80
N SER A 207 -26.83 4.95 -9.52
CA SER A 207 -27.98 4.20 -10.02
C SER A 207 -28.55 3.42 -8.84
N ASP A 208 -29.65 3.93 -8.28
CA ASP A 208 -30.56 3.14 -7.43
C ASP A 208 -30.97 1.89 -8.23
N GLU A 209 -30.49 0.71 -7.84
CA GLU A 209 -31.19 -0.57 -8.13
C GLU A 209 -30.61 -1.83 -7.46
N THR A 210 -29.68 -1.75 -6.50
CA THR A 210 -29.26 -2.93 -5.71
C THR A 210 -28.86 -2.58 -4.26
N ASP A 211 -29.41 -3.29 -3.27
CA ASP A 211 -28.95 -3.23 -1.85
C ASP A 211 -27.58 -3.91 -1.64
N ASP A 212 -27.06 -4.58 -2.67
CA ASP A 212 -25.75 -5.22 -2.65
C ASP A 212 -24.64 -4.20 -2.88
N TRP A 213 -23.92 -3.87 -1.80
CA TRP A 213 -22.78 -2.97 -1.81
C TRP A 213 -21.71 -3.39 -2.82
N ASP A 214 -21.47 -4.70 -2.95
CA ASP A 214 -20.39 -5.24 -3.78
C ASP A 214 -20.73 -5.01 -5.26
N ALA A 215 -21.96 -5.32 -5.68
CA ALA A 215 -22.45 -5.10 -7.05
C ALA A 215 -22.46 -3.62 -7.44
N LYS A 216 -22.91 -2.73 -6.54
CA LYS A 216 -22.94 -1.27 -6.76
C LYS A 216 -21.53 -0.71 -6.97
N ASN A 217 -20.59 -1.06 -6.08
CA ASN A 217 -19.24 -0.49 -6.10
C ASN A 217 -18.36 -1.08 -7.20
N LEU A 218 -18.50 -2.37 -7.54
CA LEU A 218 -17.81 -2.97 -8.69
C LEU A 218 -18.18 -2.27 -10.00
N LYS A 219 -19.45 -1.90 -10.18
CA LYS A 219 -19.91 -1.15 -11.37
C LYS A 219 -19.38 0.29 -11.37
N ALA A 220 -19.40 0.96 -10.22
CA ALA A 220 -18.92 2.33 -10.07
C ALA A 220 -17.41 2.48 -10.33
N LEU A 221 -16.64 1.43 -10.05
CA LEU A 221 -15.19 1.41 -10.25
C LEU A 221 -14.73 1.37 -11.70
N GLY A 222 -15.61 1.07 -12.67
CA GLY A 222 -15.37 1.27 -14.11
C GLY A 222 -13.92 1.02 -14.57
N GLU A 223 -13.19 2.11 -14.85
CA GLU A 223 -11.81 2.11 -15.38
C GLU A 223 -10.71 1.73 -14.36
N ASP A 224 -11.05 1.57 -13.07
CA ASP A 224 -10.12 1.14 -12.01
C ASP A 224 -10.08 -0.37 -11.83
N ILE A 225 -10.88 -1.13 -12.59
CA ILE A 225 -10.84 -2.59 -12.64
C ILE A 225 -10.25 -3.04 -13.99
N ALA A 226 -9.17 -3.81 -13.94
CA ALA A 226 -8.63 -4.50 -15.10
C ALA A 226 -9.06 -5.97 -15.08
N TRP A 227 -10.03 -6.32 -15.93
CA TRP A 227 -10.43 -7.70 -16.13
C TRP A 227 -9.32 -8.50 -16.82
N VAL A 228 -9.00 -9.64 -16.22
CA VAL A 228 -7.97 -10.55 -16.69
C VAL A 228 -8.55 -11.38 -17.84
N GLN A 229 -7.79 -11.50 -18.93
CA GLN A 229 -8.18 -12.27 -20.10
C GLN A 229 -7.01 -13.14 -20.56
N ARG A 230 -7.34 -14.35 -21.03
CA ARG A 230 -6.37 -15.25 -21.64
C ARG A 230 -6.16 -14.89 -23.11
N LEU A 231 -4.91 -15.03 -23.59
CA LEU A 231 -4.60 -14.82 -25.00
C LEU A 231 -5.25 -15.84 -25.93
N ASP A 232 -5.60 -17.02 -25.41
CA ASP A 232 -6.28 -18.07 -26.17
C ASP A 232 -7.82 -17.95 -26.14
N GLU A 233 -8.34 -16.83 -25.59
CA GLU A 233 -9.77 -16.50 -25.48
C GLU A 233 -10.62 -17.53 -24.73
N LYS A 234 -10.00 -18.48 -24.03
CA LYS A 234 -10.71 -19.42 -23.18
C LYS A 234 -11.14 -18.77 -21.86
N PRO A 235 -12.24 -19.25 -21.24
CA PRO A 235 -12.59 -18.85 -19.88
C PRO A 235 -11.45 -19.14 -18.90
N LEU A 236 -11.27 -18.25 -17.93
CA LEU A 236 -10.38 -18.47 -16.78
C LEU A 236 -10.96 -19.56 -15.87
N ASP A 237 -10.11 -20.36 -15.27
CA ASP A 237 -10.48 -21.26 -14.19
C ASP A 237 -10.88 -20.44 -12.94
N PRO A 238 -11.85 -20.88 -12.12
CA PRO A 238 -12.24 -20.18 -10.88
C PRO A 238 -11.09 -19.92 -9.89
N THR A 239 -10.00 -20.70 -9.98
CA THR A 239 -8.81 -20.53 -9.15
C THR A 239 -7.83 -19.48 -9.67
N GLU A 240 -7.98 -19.06 -10.93
CA GLU A 240 -7.18 -17.98 -11.53
C GLU A 240 -7.70 -16.60 -11.10
N ILE A 241 -6.81 -15.61 -11.05
CA ILE A 241 -7.18 -14.22 -10.80
C ILE A 241 -8.08 -13.70 -11.94
N GLN A 242 -9.26 -13.18 -11.59
CA GLN A 242 -10.26 -12.74 -12.57
C GLN A 242 -10.12 -11.26 -12.94
N TYR A 243 -9.69 -10.43 -12.00
CA TYR A 243 -9.45 -9.01 -12.22
C TYR A 243 -8.46 -8.46 -11.20
N THR A 244 -7.76 -7.40 -11.56
CA THR A 244 -6.95 -6.60 -10.63
C THR A 244 -7.58 -5.22 -10.45
N VAL A 245 -7.49 -4.67 -9.25
CA VAL A 245 -7.98 -3.33 -8.93
C VAL A 245 -6.79 -2.36 -8.87
N ARG A 246 -6.95 -1.16 -9.43
CA ARG A 246 -5.99 -0.06 -9.28
C ARG A 246 -5.82 0.29 -7.80
N ALA A 247 -4.58 0.42 -7.34
CA ALA A 247 -4.32 0.96 -6.02
C ALA A 247 -4.77 2.43 -5.93
N SER A 248 -5.55 2.76 -4.91
CA SER A 248 -6.02 4.11 -4.62
C SER A 248 -5.73 4.39 -3.15
N PRO A 249 -4.54 4.92 -2.81
CA PRO A 249 -4.16 5.24 -1.43
C PRO A 249 -5.14 6.21 -0.77
N LEU A 250 -5.19 6.21 0.56
CA LEU A 250 -5.96 7.21 1.29
C LEU A 250 -5.29 8.57 1.13
N HIS A 251 -6.09 9.55 0.75
CA HIS A 251 -5.68 10.94 0.74
C HIS A 251 -6.04 11.58 2.08
N ASP A 252 -5.16 12.47 2.51
CA ASP A 252 -5.41 13.36 3.63
C ASP A 252 -5.23 14.77 3.08
N GLU A 253 -6.24 15.63 3.27
CA GLU A 253 -6.23 17.04 2.85
C GLU A 253 -5.33 17.87 3.78
N ILE A 254 -4.16 17.33 4.15
CA ILE A 254 -3.19 18.08 4.94
C ILE A 254 -2.66 19.18 4.04
N VAL A 255 -3.13 20.40 4.30
CA VAL A 255 -2.48 21.61 3.87
C VAL A 255 -1.13 21.63 4.57
N PHE A 256 -0.06 21.50 3.79
CA PHE A 256 1.31 21.70 4.29
C PHE A 256 1.55 23.20 4.53
N ASP A 257 0.83 23.77 5.49
CA ASP A 257 1.27 24.98 6.16
C ASP A 257 2.07 24.58 7.40
N ASP A 258 3.07 25.37 7.77
CA ASP A 258 3.95 25.06 8.91
C ASP A 258 3.21 25.15 10.28
N SER A 259 1.87 25.26 10.30
CA SER A 259 1.07 25.51 11.50
C SER A 259 0.36 24.28 12.06
N GLN A 260 0.14 23.22 11.25
CA GLN A 260 -0.58 22.03 11.69
C GLN A 260 0.36 20.87 12.05
N PRO A 261 0.29 20.33 13.28
CA PRO A 261 1.08 19.16 13.65
C PRO A 261 0.57 17.91 12.92
N PHE A 262 1.50 17.10 12.39
CA PHE A 262 1.20 15.80 11.79
C PHE A 262 2.06 14.70 12.39
N ARG A 263 1.57 13.45 12.31
CA ARG A 263 2.29 12.25 12.75
C ARG A 263 2.83 11.50 11.54
N ALA A 264 4.14 11.46 11.39
CA ALA A 264 4.82 10.58 10.44
C ALA A 264 4.96 9.17 11.04
N VAL A 265 4.72 8.16 10.23
CA VAL A 265 4.71 6.75 10.60
C VAL A 265 5.66 6.00 9.67
N LEU A 266 6.70 5.41 10.24
CA LEU A 266 7.54 4.42 9.57
C LEU A 266 6.78 3.10 9.51
N PHE A 267 6.63 2.55 8.32
CA PHE A 267 5.88 1.32 8.08
C PHE A 267 6.64 0.38 7.13
N ASP A 268 6.06 -0.79 6.89
CA ASP A 268 6.63 -1.87 6.08
C ASP A 268 7.90 -2.51 6.66
N PHE A 269 7.68 -3.33 7.68
CA PHE A 269 8.72 -4.07 8.38
C PHE A 269 9.10 -5.40 7.70
N GLY A 270 8.74 -5.61 6.42
CA GLY A 270 8.97 -6.89 5.72
C GLY A 270 10.45 -7.28 5.63
N PHE A 271 11.34 -6.28 5.50
CA PHE A 271 12.79 -6.49 5.49
C PHE A 271 13.44 -6.33 6.86
N SER A 272 12.67 -6.00 7.90
CA SER A 272 13.24 -5.78 9.22
C SER A 272 13.82 -7.07 9.80
N ARG A 273 14.94 -6.95 10.51
CA ARG A 273 15.63 -8.07 11.16
C ARG A 273 16.21 -7.64 12.51
N ARG A 274 16.45 -8.59 13.41
CA ARG A 274 17.28 -8.33 14.59
C ARG A 274 18.69 -7.99 14.13
N PHE A 275 19.41 -7.18 14.89
CA PHE A 275 20.79 -6.80 14.55
C PHE A 275 21.72 -8.01 14.41
N GLU A 276 21.50 -9.05 15.21
CA GLU A 276 22.24 -10.31 15.13
C GLU A 276 21.96 -11.13 13.86
N ASP A 277 20.83 -10.88 13.18
CA ASP A 277 20.44 -11.57 11.95
C ASP A 277 20.74 -10.74 10.68
N CYS A 278 21.48 -9.64 10.82
CA CYS A 278 21.78 -8.71 9.73
C CYS A 278 23.00 -9.09 8.88
N ASP A 279 23.47 -10.34 8.97
CA ASP A 279 24.72 -10.81 8.34
C ASP A 279 24.71 -10.84 6.79
N HIS A 280 23.52 -10.75 6.18
CA HIS A 280 23.37 -10.81 4.73
C HIS A 280 23.00 -9.45 4.13
N PRO A 281 23.73 -8.94 3.12
CA PRO A 281 23.38 -7.71 2.43
C PRO A 281 22.00 -7.84 1.77
N LEU A 282 21.23 -6.74 1.79
CA LEU A 282 19.93 -6.70 1.12
C LEU A 282 20.12 -6.90 -0.37
N THR A 283 19.26 -7.74 -0.97
CA THR A 283 19.30 -8.05 -2.40
C THR A 283 18.62 -6.99 -3.27
N GLN A 284 17.84 -6.07 -2.69
CA GLN A 284 17.08 -5.04 -3.42
C GLN A 284 17.92 -3.87 -3.90
N VAL A 285 18.00 -3.62 -5.20
CA VAL A 285 18.75 -2.50 -5.79
C VAL A 285 18.08 -1.19 -5.36
N ASP A 286 18.67 -0.45 -4.42
CA ASP A 286 18.08 0.78 -3.92
C ASP A 286 19.10 1.90 -3.77
N ASN A 287 18.67 3.13 -4.11
CA ASN A 287 19.36 4.40 -3.92
C ASN A 287 19.59 4.73 -2.44
N TYR A 288 18.97 3.98 -1.52
CA TYR A 288 19.06 4.14 -0.07
C TYR A 288 20.01 3.15 0.60
N ARG A 289 20.73 2.31 -0.15
CA ARG A 289 21.74 1.42 0.42
C ARG A 289 22.96 2.20 0.93
N PRO A 290 23.44 1.93 2.15
CA PRO A 290 24.67 2.54 2.62
C PRO A 290 25.90 1.90 1.92
N PRO A 291 27.03 2.61 1.79
CA PRO A 291 28.20 2.12 1.07
C PRO A 291 28.71 0.75 1.53
N GLU A 292 28.67 0.47 2.82
CA GLU A 292 29.06 -0.81 3.44
C GLU A 292 28.20 -2.00 2.98
N ALA A 293 26.98 -1.77 2.49
CA ALA A 293 26.11 -2.83 1.94
C ALA A 293 26.35 -3.10 0.45
N ILE A 294 27.15 -2.26 -0.22
CA ILE A 294 27.47 -2.37 -1.65
C ILE A 294 28.86 -2.97 -1.84
N LEU A 295 29.80 -2.60 -0.96
CA LEU A 295 31.16 -3.05 -1.03
C LEU A 295 31.26 -4.49 -0.49
N PRO A 296 31.97 -5.41 -1.18
CA PRO A 296 32.24 -6.72 -0.62
C PRO A 296 33.02 -6.53 0.68
N THR A 297 32.55 -7.16 1.77
CA THR A 297 33.29 -7.23 3.02
C THR A 297 34.67 -7.80 2.73
N THR A 298 35.70 -6.95 2.81
CA THR A 298 37.08 -7.42 2.79
C THR A 298 37.23 -8.35 3.98
N VAL A 299 37.32 -9.64 3.68
CA VAL A 299 37.71 -10.69 4.62
C VAL A 299 39.12 -10.31 5.10
N THR A 300 39.22 -9.82 6.32
CA THR A 300 40.48 -9.71 7.08
C THR A 300 40.64 -10.95 7.94
#